data_AF-A0A820KFX7-F1
#
_entry.id   AF-A0A820KFX7-F1
#
_cell.length_a   1.000
_cell.length_b   1.000
_cell.length_c   1.000
_cell.angle_alpha   90.00
_cell.angle_beta   90.00
_cell.angle_gamma   90.00
#
_symmetry.space_group_name_H-M   'P 1'
#
loop_
_entity.id
_entity.type
_entity.pdbx_description
1 polymer ?
#
loop_
_entity_poly.entity_id
_entity_poly.type
_entity_poly.pdbx_seq_one_letter_code
_entity_poly.pdbx_strand_id
1 'polypeptide(L)'
;EVEQFEIIKEKVKQSLQFFRHCVPSAMANSGLTYLTAEYDWNNNELLSCLNDITIHDVESFITRILKRFYIDSLMYGNLTKNQAIEYMTLVKQKFQEKSFYQPLFPSMWFNQRGLIQL
;
A
#
# COMPACT_ATOMS: atom_id res chain seq x y z
N GLU A 1 15.20 16.45 -6.06
CA GLU A 1 14.60 15.10 -6.16
C GLU A 1 15.49 14.04 -5.50
N VAL A 2 16.73 13.85 -5.97
CA VAL A 2 17.68 12.88 -5.38
C VAL A 2 17.90 13.08 -3.87
N GLU A 3 18.10 14.32 -3.42
CA GLU A 3 18.30 14.62 -1.98
C GLU A 3 17.06 14.29 -1.12
N GLN A 4 15.85 14.53 -1.64
CA GLN A 4 14.61 14.20 -0.92
C GLN A 4 14.41 12.69 -0.82
N PHE A 5 14.75 11.95 -1.87
CA PHE A 5 14.71 10.50 -1.86
C PHE A 5 15.63 9.92 -0.77
N GLU A 6 16.88 10.37 -0.69
CA GLU A 6 17.84 9.89 0.32
C GLU A 6 17.38 10.22 1.75
N ILE A 7 16.83 11.43 1.98
CA ILE A 7 16.28 11.81 3.30
C ILE A 7 15.13 10.88 3.70
N ILE A 8 14.22 10.57 2.77
CA ILE A 8 13.09 9.66 3.03
C ILE A 8 13.58 8.23 3.25
N LYS A 9 14.52 7.76 2.43
CA LYS A 9 15.12 6.43 2.53
C LYS A 9 15.76 6.21 3.91
N GLU A 10 16.53 7.19 4.40
CA GLU A 10 17.13 7.13 5.73
C GLU A 10 16.08 7.17 6.85
N LYS A 11 15.00 7.95 6.72
CA LYS A 11 13.89 7.92 7.69
C LYS A 11 13.18 6.57 7.75
N VAL A 12 12.95 5.94 6.61
CA VAL A 12 12.35 4.59 6.54
C VAL A 12 13.27 3.56 7.20
N LYS A 13 14.57 3.61 6.90
CA LYS A 13 15.58 2.75 7.52
C LYS A 13 15.59 2.87 9.04
N GLN A 14 15.60 4.11 9.55
CA GLN A 14 15.53 4.37 10.99
C GLN A 14 14.24 3.81 11.61
N SER A 15 13.09 4.03 10.98
CA SER A 15 11.81 3.49 11.45
C SER A 15 11.82 1.95 11.58
N LEU A 16 12.33 1.26 10.57
CA LEU A 16 12.44 -0.20 10.57
C LEU A 16 13.41 -0.71 11.66
N GLN A 17 14.50 0.01 11.92
CA GLN A 17 15.43 -0.31 13.01
C GLN A 17 14.83 -0.04 14.39
N PHE A 18 14.08 1.05 14.54
CA PHE A 18 13.44 1.45 15.79
C PHE A 18 12.38 0.45 16.26
N PHE A 19 11.84 -0.39 15.38
CA PHE A 19 10.92 -1.45 15.76
C PHE A 19 11.49 -2.40 16.85
N ARG A 20 12.81 -2.60 16.88
CA ARG A 20 13.47 -3.42 17.92
C ARG A 20 13.37 -2.82 19.33
N HIS A 21 13.04 -1.53 19.41
CA HIS A 21 12.85 -0.80 20.65
C HIS A 21 11.37 -0.61 21.00
N CYS A 22 10.44 -1.24 20.25
CA CYS A 22 9.03 -1.23 20.58
C CYS A 22 8.76 -1.94 21.91
N VAL A 23 7.63 -1.58 22.53
CA VAL A 23 7.17 -2.23 23.75
C VAL A 23 6.85 -3.72 23.51
N PRO A 24 7.00 -4.60 24.52
CA PRO A 24 6.83 -6.05 24.35
C PRO A 24 5.46 -6.46 23.79
N SER A 25 4.38 -5.75 24.13
CA SER A 25 3.04 -6.03 23.60
C SER A 25 2.95 -5.79 22.09
N ALA A 26 3.58 -4.73 21.59
CA ALA A 26 3.64 -4.43 20.15
C ALA A 26 4.51 -5.46 19.41
N MET A 27 5.62 -5.87 20.00
CA MET A 27 6.47 -6.94 19.45
C MET A 27 5.73 -8.27 19.38
N ALA A 28 4.99 -8.65 20.43
CA ALA A 28 4.20 -9.87 20.47
C ALA A 28 3.09 -9.88 19.40
N ASN A 29 2.37 -8.76 19.24
CA ASN A 29 1.35 -8.62 18.20
C ASN A 29 1.95 -8.75 16.79
N SER A 30 3.08 -8.12 16.53
CA SER A 30 3.75 -8.24 15.23
C SER A 30 4.22 -9.66 14.95
N GLY A 31 4.76 -10.37 15.96
CA GLY A 31 5.11 -11.78 15.82
C GLY A 31 3.89 -12.66 15.53
N LEU A 32 2.76 -12.39 16.20
CA LEU A 32 1.50 -13.10 15.93
C LEU A 32 0.99 -12.82 14.51
N THR A 33 1.02 -11.57 14.06
CA THR A 33 0.64 -11.21 12.69
C THR A 33 1.52 -11.92 11.68
N TYR A 34 2.84 -11.91 11.87
CA TYR A 34 3.78 -12.58 10.97
C TYR A 34 3.53 -14.10 10.88
N LEU A 35 3.14 -14.74 11.98
CA LEU A 35 2.84 -16.18 12.01
C LEU A 35 1.46 -16.54 11.44
N THR A 36 0.50 -15.60 11.45
CA THR A 36 -0.89 -15.85 11.03
C THR A 36 -1.19 -15.32 9.63
N ALA A 37 -0.39 -14.38 9.12
CA ALA A 37 -0.51 -13.85 7.78
C ALA A 37 0.01 -14.85 6.74
N GLU A 38 -0.70 -14.99 5.62
CA GLU A 38 -0.30 -15.83 4.49
C GLU A 38 0.96 -15.30 3.79
N TYR A 39 1.07 -13.96 3.73
CA TYR A 39 2.23 -13.24 3.20
C TYR A 39 2.51 -12.05 4.10
N ASP A 40 3.68 -12.05 4.73
CA ASP A 40 4.19 -10.91 5.49
C ASP A 40 5.72 -10.86 5.39
N TRP A 41 6.29 -9.66 5.45
CA TRP A 41 7.73 -9.43 5.35
C TRP A 41 8.25 -8.88 6.68
N ASN A 42 9.28 -9.52 7.22
CA ASN A 42 9.90 -9.06 8.45
C ASN A 42 10.69 -7.76 8.20
N ASN A 43 10.76 -6.89 9.20
CA ASN A 43 11.57 -5.68 9.19
C ASN A 43 13.03 -5.92 8.80
N ASN A 44 13.62 -7.07 9.16
CA ASN A 44 14.97 -7.43 8.74
C ASN A 44 15.08 -7.69 7.22
N GLU A 45 14.07 -8.32 6.63
CA GLU A 45 13.99 -8.58 5.19
C GLU A 45 13.80 -7.26 4.44
N LEU A 46 12.88 -6.41 4.90
CA LEU A 46 12.67 -5.06 4.35
C LEU A 46 13.95 -4.21 4.44
N LEU A 47 14.68 -4.26 5.55
CA LEU A 47 15.96 -3.56 5.73
C LEU A 47 17.03 -4.06 4.77
N SER A 48 17.09 -5.37 4.50
CA SER A 48 18.07 -5.93 3.57
C SER A 48 17.84 -5.44 2.13
N CYS A 49 16.58 -5.35 1.70
CA CYS A 49 16.23 -4.88 0.36
C CYS A 49 16.38 -3.36 0.20
N LEU A 50 16.30 -2.58 1.30
CA LEU A 50 16.28 -1.13 1.24
C LEU A 50 17.56 -0.55 0.60
N ASN A 51 18.72 -1.19 0.81
CA ASN A 51 19.98 -0.70 0.26
C ASN A 51 19.98 -0.71 -1.27
N ASP A 52 19.36 -1.73 -1.88
CA ASP A 52 19.34 -1.96 -3.32
C ASP A 52 18.34 -1.07 -4.06
N ILE A 53 17.43 -0.39 -3.35
CA ILE A 53 16.40 0.47 -3.95
C ILE A 53 17.01 1.78 -4.43
N THR A 54 16.84 2.08 -5.72
CA THR A 54 17.19 3.36 -6.33
C THR A 54 15.97 4.24 -6.56
N ILE A 55 16.19 5.54 -6.81
CA ILE A 55 15.12 6.48 -7.17
C ILE A 55 14.37 6.04 -8.44
N HIS A 56 15.09 5.49 -9.43
CA HIS A 56 14.50 4.99 -10.67
C HIS A 56 13.56 3.80 -10.43
N ASP A 57 13.88 2.92 -9.48
CA ASP A 57 13.01 1.80 -9.12
C ASP A 57 11.68 2.30 -8.54
N VAL A 58 11.72 3.38 -7.73
CA VAL A 58 10.51 4.00 -7.18
C VAL A 58 9.68 4.65 -8.28
N GLU A 59 10.29 5.40 -9.20
CA GLU A 59 9.59 6.03 -10.33
C GLU A 59 8.92 4.99 -11.25
N SER A 60 9.64 3.91 -11.56
CA SER A 60 9.11 2.79 -12.33
C SER A 60 7.97 2.08 -11.58
N PHE A 61 8.14 1.90 -10.27
CA PHE A 61 7.14 1.27 -9.42
C PHE A 61 5.84 2.07 -9.35
N ILE A 62 5.91 3.41 -9.23
CA ILE A 62 4.73 4.30 -9.23
C ILE A 62 3.94 4.10 -10.53
N THR A 63 4.62 4.08 -11.67
CA THR A 63 3.96 3.84 -12.96
C THR A 63 3.33 2.44 -12.99
N ARG A 64 4.02 1.42 -12.49
CA ARG A 64 3.55 0.04 -12.48
C ARG A 64 2.32 -0.17 -11.61
N ILE A 65 2.31 0.39 -10.38
CA ILE A 65 1.21 0.21 -9.43
C ILE A 65 -0.06 0.96 -9.87
N LEU A 66 0.09 2.14 -10.48
CA LEU A 66 -1.04 2.94 -10.97
C LEU A 66 -1.61 2.42 -12.29
N LYS A 67 -0.87 1.60 -13.03
CA LYS A 67 -1.34 1.03 -14.30
C LYS A 67 -2.53 0.10 -14.12
N ARG A 68 -2.55 -0.71 -13.06
CA ARG A 68 -3.62 -1.71 -12.80
C ARG A 68 -3.89 -1.86 -11.31
N PHE A 69 -5.08 -1.43 -10.89
CA PHE A 69 -5.54 -1.59 -9.52
C PHE A 69 -7.07 -1.70 -9.47
N TYR A 70 -7.61 -1.95 -8.29
CA TYR A 70 -9.04 -1.88 -8.01
C TYR A 70 -9.30 -0.84 -6.92
N ILE A 71 -10.42 -0.12 -7.03
CA ILE A 71 -10.84 0.85 -6.03
C ILE A 71 -12.09 0.32 -5.34
N ASP A 72 -11.96 0.03 -4.05
CA ASP A 72 -13.06 -0.21 -3.13
C ASP A 72 -13.28 1.07 -2.32
N SER A 73 -14.52 1.57 -2.22
CA SER A 73 -14.82 2.84 -1.56
C SER A 73 -16.06 2.75 -0.68
N LEU A 74 -15.92 3.17 0.58
CA LEU A 74 -17.05 3.37 1.49
C LEU A 74 -17.34 4.87 1.59
N MET A 75 -18.52 5.30 1.13
CA MET A 75 -18.97 6.67 1.25
C MET A 75 -20.11 6.74 2.26
N TYR A 76 -19.90 7.48 3.35
CA TYR A 76 -20.85 7.60 4.46
C TYR A 76 -20.92 9.06 4.94
N GLY A 77 -22.14 9.54 5.24
CA GLY A 77 -22.38 10.90 5.69
C GLY A 77 -23.56 11.58 4.99
N ASN A 78 -23.55 12.92 4.98
CA ASN A 78 -24.58 13.74 4.32
C ASN A 78 -24.38 13.78 2.79
N LEU A 79 -24.63 12.65 2.14
CA LEU A 79 -24.47 12.51 0.70
C LEU A 79 -25.65 11.72 0.14
N THR A 80 -26.15 12.16 -1.00
CA THR A 80 -27.10 11.37 -1.77
C THR A 80 -26.37 10.25 -2.52
N LYS A 81 -27.09 9.18 -2.86
CA LYS A 81 -26.56 8.08 -3.68
C LYS A 81 -25.95 8.57 -5.00
N ASN A 82 -26.58 9.57 -5.64
CA ASN A 82 -26.10 10.10 -6.91
C ASN A 82 -24.78 10.85 -6.74
N GLN A 83 -24.63 11.65 -5.69
CA GLN A 83 -23.36 12.32 -5.38
C GLN A 83 -22.24 11.31 -5.11
N ALA A 84 -22.54 10.22 -4.39
CA ALA A 84 -21.55 9.16 -4.16
C ALA A 84 -21.08 8.51 -5.47
N ILE A 85 -22.00 8.21 -6.38
CA ILE A 85 -21.68 7.66 -7.71
C ILE A 85 -20.88 8.67 -8.54
N GLU A 86 -21.26 9.94 -8.51
CA GLU A 86 -20.57 11.02 -9.23
C GLU A 86 -19.13 11.18 -8.74
N TYR A 87 -18.90 11.19 -7.42
CA TYR A 87 -17.55 11.25 -6.84
C TYR A 87 -16.69 10.06 -7.25
N MET A 88 -17.23 8.84 -7.20
CA MET A 88 -16.49 7.67 -7.65
C MET A 88 -16.19 7.74 -9.16
N THR A 89 -17.10 8.27 -9.95
CA THR A 89 -16.91 8.46 -11.39
C THR A 89 -15.81 9.48 -11.66
N LEU A 90 -15.79 10.60 -10.93
CA LEU A 90 -14.74 11.62 -11.02
C LEU A 90 -13.37 11.06 -10.67
N VAL A 91 -13.27 10.27 -9.59
CA VAL A 91 -12.02 9.61 -9.19
C VAL A 91 -11.53 8.68 -10.31
N LYS A 92 -12.40 7.83 -10.86
CA LYS A 92 -12.05 6.94 -11.98
C LYS A 92 -11.55 7.73 -13.19
N GLN A 93 -12.24 8.82 -13.55
CA GLN A 93 -11.87 9.66 -14.68
C GLN A 93 -10.47 10.27 -14.47
N LYS A 94 -10.15 10.76 -13.26
CA LYS A 94 -8.83 11.35 -12.98
C LYS A 94 -7.69 10.34 -13.13
N PHE A 95 -7.91 9.09 -12.74
CA PHE A 95 -6.91 8.04 -12.94
C PHE A 95 -6.79 7.61 -14.41
N GLN A 96 -7.90 7.56 -15.15
CA GLN A 96 -7.87 7.29 -16.59
C GLN A 96 -7.13 8.39 -17.37
N GLU A 97 -7.33 9.66 -17.00
CA GLU A 97 -6.64 10.81 -17.60
C GLU A 97 -5.11 10.77 -17.35
N LYS A 98 -4.68 10.38 -16.15
CA LYS A 98 -3.28 10.54 -15.71
C LYS A 98 -2.41 9.29 -15.76
N SER A 99 -2.97 8.09 -15.70
CA SER A 99 -2.18 6.89 -15.33
C SER A 99 -2.34 5.67 -16.25
N PHE A 100 -2.89 5.83 -17.47
CA PHE A 100 -3.18 4.72 -18.38
C PHE A 100 -3.90 3.55 -17.67
N TYR A 101 -4.77 3.90 -16.72
CA TYR A 101 -5.39 2.95 -15.81
C TYR A 101 -6.17 1.87 -16.57
N GLN A 102 -5.94 0.62 -16.19
CA GLN A 102 -6.71 -0.55 -16.61
C GLN A 102 -7.27 -1.28 -15.39
N PRO A 103 -8.53 -1.75 -15.44
CA PRO A 103 -9.10 -2.48 -14.32
C PRO A 103 -8.36 -3.80 -14.09
N LEU A 104 -8.19 -4.15 -12.81
CA LEU A 104 -7.61 -5.43 -12.41
C LEU A 104 -8.56 -6.59 -12.77
N PHE A 105 -8.01 -7.71 -13.27
CA PHE A 105 -8.82 -8.90 -13.60
C PHE A 105 -9.48 -9.49 -12.34
N PRO A 106 -10.75 -9.93 -12.39
CA PRO A 106 -11.44 -10.48 -11.21
C PRO A 106 -10.71 -11.62 -10.50
N SER A 107 -9.94 -12.44 -11.24
CA SER A 107 -9.14 -13.52 -10.64
C SER A 107 -7.97 -13.03 -9.79
N MET A 108 -7.48 -11.81 -10.01
CA MET A 108 -6.38 -11.20 -9.25
C MET A 108 -6.85 -10.51 -7.96
N TRP A 109 -8.17 -10.44 -7.72
CA TRP A 109 -8.72 -9.85 -6.51
C TRP A 109 -8.68 -10.79 -5.30
N PHE A 110 -8.58 -12.08 -5.56
CA PHE A 110 -8.47 -13.11 -4.54
C PHE A 110 -7.00 -13.27 -4.19
N ASN A 111 -6.56 -12.54 -3.15
CA ASN A 111 -5.44 -12.92 -2.26
C ASN A 111 -5.31 -12.00 -1.02
N GLN A 112 -6.30 -11.18 -0.67
CA GLN A 112 -6.27 -10.39 0.58
C GLN A 112 -7.61 -10.33 1.33
N ARG A 113 -8.46 -11.34 1.17
CA ARG A 113 -9.68 -11.45 1.97
C ARG A 113 -9.68 -12.80 2.66
N GLY A 114 -9.01 -12.87 3.81
CA GLY A 114 -9.54 -13.65 4.92
C GLY A 114 -10.96 -13.15 5.16
N LEU A 115 -11.93 -13.86 4.58
CA LEU A 115 -13.35 -13.64 4.79
C LEU A 115 -13.64 -13.81 6.27
N ILE A 116 -13.68 -12.71 7.01
CA ILE A 116 -14.67 -12.59 8.08
C ILE A 116 -15.86 -11.92 7.41
N GLN A 117 -16.72 -12.75 6.82
CA GLN A 117 -18.11 -12.36 6.63
C GLN A 117 -18.71 -12.22 8.04
N LEU A 118 -18.93 -10.99 8.47
CA LEU A 118 -19.91 -10.67 9.51
C LEU A 118 -21.27 -10.46 8.84
#